data_AF-A0A5P9PTY8-F1
#
_entry.id   AF-A0A5P9PTY8-F1
#
_cell.length_a   1.000
_cell.length_b   1.000
_cell.length_c   1.000
_cell.angle_alpha   90.00
_cell.angle_beta   90.00
_cell.angle_gamma   90.00
#
_symmetry.space_group_name_H-M   'P 1'
#
loop_
_entity.id
_entity.type
_entity.pdbx_description
1 polymer ?
#
loop_
_entity_poly.entity_id
_entity_poly.type
_entity_poly.pdbx_seq_one_letter_code
_entity_poly.pdbx_strand_id
1 'polypeptide(L)'
;MLNPAARKSPVGLAGRWHVAGKQHPPVLTIGALRRGSGIEQFLGVAEVGGVAAVRWIAVSPMSGQYRISLHTVRDLDDDRFGDLAEFPSLDPVDEEHVGEGRELGRCADAEEAIALAERLAGAAPDRWVNFAVAGEEYLDLVRARRRGSPAP
;
A
#
# COMPACT_ATOMS: atom_id res chain seq x y z
N MET A 1 -45.83 1.60 -21.60
CA MET A 1 -45.54 1.03 -20.27
C MET A 1 -44.04 0.83 -20.17
N LEU A 2 -43.33 1.75 -19.50
CA LEU A 2 -41.89 1.67 -19.23
C LEU A 2 -41.67 1.13 -17.81
N ASN A 3 -40.74 0.19 -17.65
CA ASN A 3 -40.28 -0.31 -16.35
C ASN A 3 -38.88 0.28 -16.06
N PRO A 4 -38.70 1.14 -15.04
CA PRO A 4 -37.39 1.67 -14.67
C PRO A 4 -36.81 0.85 -13.51
N ALA A 5 -36.07 -0.22 -13.82
CA ALA A 5 -35.25 -0.88 -12.82
C ALA A 5 -33.88 -0.17 -12.73
N ALA A 6 -33.84 0.85 -11.88
CA ALA A 6 -32.62 1.49 -11.43
C ALA A 6 -31.73 0.45 -10.72
N ARG A 7 -30.61 0.07 -11.36
CA ARG A 7 -29.52 -0.65 -10.68
C ARG A 7 -28.86 0.33 -9.72
N LYS A 8 -29.17 0.19 -8.44
CA LYS A 8 -28.47 0.87 -7.35
C LYS A 8 -27.06 0.28 -7.25
N SER A 9 -26.06 1.09 -7.52
CA SER A 9 -24.67 0.84 -7.13
C SER A 9 -24.57 0.75 -5.61
N PRO A 10 -23.90 -0.27 -5.03
CA PRO A 10 -23.54 -0.20 -3.62
C PRO A 10 -22.27 0.64 -3.49
N VAL A 11 -22.47 1.91 -3.17
CA VAL A 11 -21.47 2.74 -2.48
C VAL A 11 -21.35 2.23 -1.04
N GLY A 12 -20.11 2.03 -0.60
CA GLY A 12 -19.73 2.21 0.79
C GLY A 12 -19.75 0.97 1.68
N LEU A 13 -18.66 0.22 1.67
CA LEU A 13 -18.14 -0.35 2.92
C LEU A 13 -16.62 -0.13 2.96
N ALA A 14 -16.23 1.10 3.27
CA ALA A 14 -14.92 1.35 3.86
C ALA A 14 -14.96 0.81 5.30
N GLY A 15 -14.88 -0.52 5.42
CA GLY A 15 -14.62 -1.17 6.69
C GLY A 15 -13.24 -0.75 7.16
N ARG A 16 -13.18 -0.11 8.33
CA ARG A 16 -11.93 0.17 9.04
C ARG A 16 -11.37 -1.19 9.49
N TRP A 17 -10.46 -1.75 8.70
CA TRP A 17 -9.72 -2.95 9.07
C TRP A 17 -8.71 -2.59 10.16
N HIS A 18 -8.84 -3.20 11.33
CA HIS A 18 -7.82 -3.17 12.37
C HIS A 18 -6.83 -4.29 12.04
N VAL A 19 -5.67 -3.93 11.48
CA VAL A 19 -4.58 -4.86 11.24
C VAL A 19 -3.67 -4.85 12.46
N ALA A 20 -3.45 -6.01 13.07
CA ALA A 20 -2.53 -6.19 14.18
C ALA A 20 -1.09 -6.37 13.67
N GLY A 21 -0.62 -5.44 12.83
CA GLY A 21 0.80 -5.26 12.55
C GLY A 21 1.45 -4.51 13.71
N LYS A 22 2.74 -4.78 14.00
CA LYS A 22 3.50 -3.95 14.94
C LYS A 22 3.59 -2.52 14.40
N GLN A 23 2.65 -1.69 14.81
CA GLN A 23 2.62 -0.27 14.51
C GLN A 23 3.80 0.41 15.22
N HIS A 24 4.57 1.19 14.48
CA HIS A 24 5.63 1.99 15.08
C HIS A 24 5.11 3.41 15.34
N PRO A 25 5.25 3.95 16.57
CA PRO A 25 4.96 5.34 16.82
C PRO A 25 5.89 6.23 15.96
N PRO A 26 5.45 7.43 15.55
CA PRO A 26 6.16 8.29 14.58
C PRO A 26 7.65 8.53 14.90
N VAL A 27 8.02 8.59 16.18
CA VAL A 27 9.42 8.79 16.61
C VAL A 27 10.33 7.60 16.27
N LEU A 28 9.79 6.38 16.28
CA LEU A 28 10.54 5.18 15.89
C LEU A 28 10.67 5.08 14.36
N THR A 29 9.66 5.55 13.63
CA THR A 29 9.63 5.65 12.17
C THR A 29 10.73 6.58 11.64
N ILE A 30 10.82 7.79 12.17
CA ILE A 30 11.88 8.77 11.81
C ILE A 30 13.27 8.20 12.16
N GLY A 31 13.39 7.54 13.31
CA GLY A 31 14.63 6.89 13.73
C GLY A 31 15.10 5.80 12.76
N ALA A 32 14.18 5.01 12.18
CA ALA A 32 14.51 4.01 11.18
C ALA A 32 15.06 4.64 9.89
N LEU A 33 14.36 5.65 9.36
CA LEU A 33 14.75 6.39 8.17
C LEU A 33 16.16 6.99 8.30
N ARG A 34 16.42 7.68 9.41
CA ARG A 34 17.74 8.30 9.67
C ARG A 34 18.88 7.29 9.79
N ARG A 35 18.59 6.03 10.08
CA ARG A 35 19.58 4.94 10.11
C ARG A 35 19.73 4.24 8.75
N GLY A 36 19.07 4.75 7.70
CA GLY A 36 19.13 4.17 6.37
C GLY A 36 18.16 3.01 6.14
N SER A 37 17.21 2.78 7.06
CA SER A 37 16.17 1.76 6.89
C SER A 37 14.89 2.38 6.34
N GLY A 38 14.39 1.85 5.22
CA GLY A 38 13.11 2.25 4.65
C GLY A 38 11.92 1.88 5.53
N ILE A 39 10.82 2.58 5.30
CA ILE A 39 9.51 2.31 5.90
C ILE A 39 8.48 2.20 4.80
N GLU A 40 7.36 1.55 5.10
CA GLU A 40 6.27 1.39 4.16
C GLU A 40 4.93 1.30 4.87
N GLN A 41 3.85 1.44 4.11
CA GLN A 41 2.49 1.29 4.60
C GLN A 41 1.60 0.66 3.52
N PHE A 42 0.88 -0.40 3.91
CA PHE A 42 -0.16 -0.98 3.07
C PHE A 42 -1.38 -0.05 3.02
N LEU A 43 -1.75 0.36 1.80
CA LEU A 43 -2.87 1.27 1.55
C LEU A 43 -4.18 0.53 1.25
N GLY A 44 -4.10 -0.76 0.91
CA GLY A 44 -5.26 -1.59 0.66
C GLY A 44 -5.50 -1.90 -0.81
N VAL A 45 -6.76 -2.23 -1.10
CA VAL A 45 -7.22 -2.66 -2.42
C VAL A 45 -7.38 -1.51 -3.38
N ALA A 46 -7.23 -1.81 -4.66
CA ALA A 46 -7.41 -0.89 -5.78
C ALA A 46 -7.95 -1.65 -7.01
N GLU A 47 -8.31 -0.90 -8.04
CA GLU A 47 -8.62 -1.42 -9.37
C GLU A 47 -7.88 -0.56 -10.40
N VAL A 48 -7.23 -1.21 -11.38
CA VAL A 48 -6.54 -0.53 -12.50
C VAL A 48 -7.01 -1.16 -13.80
N GLY A 49 -7.76 -0.41 -14.61
CA GLY A 49 -8.26 -0.91 -15.90
C GLY A 49 -9.11 -2.19 -15.78
N GLY A 50 -9.89 -2.33 -14.71
CA GLY A 50 -10.68 -3.53 -14.42
C GLY A 50 -9.89 -4.70 -13.83
N VAL A 51 -8.58 -4.53 -13.58
CA VAL A 51 -7.74 -5.54 -12.91
C VAL A 51 -7.70 -5.24 -11.42
N ALA A 52 -7.98 -6.26 -10.60
CA ALA A 52 -7.84 -6.20 -9.15
C ALA A 52 -6.38 -5.94 -8.76
N ALA A 53 -6.17 -4.97 -7.88
CA ALA A 53 -4.86 -4.50 -7.50
C ALA A 53 -4.76 -4.25 -5.99
N VAL A 54 -3.53 -4.17 -5.50
CA VAL A 54 -3.23 -3.69 -4.15
C VAL A 54 -2.17 -2.59 -4.22
N ARG A 55 -2.16 -1.74 -3.19
CA ARG A 55 -1.24 -0.60 -3.10
C ARG A 55 -0.50 -0.56 -1.78
N TRP A 56 0.77 -0.17 -1.86
CA TRP A 56 1.54 0.28 -0.71
C TRP A 56 2.40 1.47 -1.09
N ILE A 57 2.76 2.28 -0.10
CA ILE A 57 3.68 3.40 -0.26
C ILE A 57 4.94 3.13 0.54
N ALA A 58 6.09 3.47 -0.03
CA ALA A 58 7.38 3.34 0.60
C ALA A 58 8.06 4.71 0.72
N VAL A 59 8.77 4.91 1.84
CA VAL A 59 9.76 5.97 2.00
C VAL A 59 11.13 5.32 2.15
N SER A 60 11.98 5.51 1.15
CA SER A 60 13.26 4.82 1.03
C SER A 60 14.42 5.82 1.09
N PRO A 61 15.41 5.64 1.97
CA PRO A 61 16.63 6.44 1.97
C PRO A 61 17.44 6.24 0.68
N MET A 62 17.89 7.34 0.08
CA MET A 62 18.68 7.40 -1.15
C MET A 62 19.76 8.48 -1.02
N SER A 63 21.03 8.10 -0.79
CA SER A 63 22.21 8.98 -0.79
C SER A 63 21.96 10.46 -0.42
N GLY A 64 21.50 10.70 0.81
CA GLY A 64 21.26 12.06 1.33
C GLY A 64 19.85 12.62 1.11
N GLN A 65 18.95 11.85 0.51
CA GLN A 65 17.53 12.16 0.31
C GLN A 65 16.66 10.96 0.71
N TYR A 66 15.37 11.19 0.78
CA TYR A 66 14.32 10.18 0.92
C TYR A 66 13.46 10.20 -0.32
N ARG A 67 13.28 9.04 -0.95
CA ARG A 67 12.38 8.83 -2.08
C ARG A 67 11.04 8.34 -1.56
N ILE A 68 9.96 8.93 -2.06
CA ILE A 68 8.59 8.49 -1.82
C ILE A 68 8.12 7.77 -3.08
N SER A 69 7.81 6.47 -3.00
CA SER A 69 7.26 5.72 -4.13
C SER A 69 5.95 5.02 -3.78
N LEU A 70 4.98 5.14 -4.67
CA LEU A 70 3.71 4.42 -4.61
C LEU A 70 3.80 3.22 -5.54
N HIS A 71 3.45 2.06 -5.02
CA HIS A 71 3.43 0.83 -5.76
C HIS A 71 2.00 0.37 -5.96
N THR A 72 1.65 0.06 -7.19
CA THR A 72 0.40 -0.59 -7.56
C THR A 72 0.72 -1.88 -8.28
N VAL A 73 0.35 -3.01 -7.69
CA VAL A 73 0.58 -4.34 -8.26
C VAL A 73 -0.73 -5.10 -8.39
N ARG A 74 -0.72 -6.13 -9.25
CA ARG A 74 -1.85 -7.05 -9.39
C ARG A 74 -2.11 -7.78 -8.07
N ASP A 75 -3.36 -7.81 -7.64
CA ASP A 75 -3.80 -8.65 -6.51
C ASP A 75 -3.79 -10.12 -6.92
N LEU A 76 -2.97 -10.94 -6.28
CA LEU A 76 -2.83 -12.36 -6.59
C LEU A 76 -3.81 -13.24 -5.80
N ASP A 77 -4.46 -12.70 -4.76
CA ASP A 77 -5.35 -13.41 -3.83
C ASP A 77 -4.72 -14.71 -3.25
N ASP A 78 -3.40 -14.71 -3.05
CA ASP A 78 -2.63 -15.80 -2.43
C ASP A 78 -2.19 -15.38 -1.01
N ASP A 79 -2.65 -16.12 0.00
CA ASP A 79 -2.36 -15.93 1.43
C ASP A 79 -1.09 -16.66 1.89
N ARG A 80 -0.32 -17.22 0.95
CA ARG A 80 0.98 -17.87 1.19
C ARG A 80 2.15 -17.07 0.64
N PHE A 81 1.89 -16.04 -0.17
CA PHE A 81 2.90 -15.23 -0.81
C PHE A 81 2.63 -13.75 -0.53
N GLY A 82 3.43 -13.15 0.35
CA GLY A 82 3.25 -11.77 0.83
C GLY A 82 4.32 -10.79 0.37
N ASP A 83 5.28 -11.22 -0.46
CA ASP A 83 6.31 -10.33 -0.98
C ASP A 83 5.74 -9.47 -2.11
N LEU A 84 5.22 -8.30 -1.75
CA LEU A 84 4.50 -7.42 -2.68
C LEU A 84 5.39 -6.90 -3.82
N ALA A 85 6.71 -6.79 -3.61
CA ALA A 85 7.63 -6.30 -4.63
C ALA A 85 7.80 -7.29 -5.80
N GLU A 86 7.54 -8.58 -5.55
CA GLU A 86 7.58 -9.64 -6.56
C GLU A 86 6.26 -9.77 -7.36
N PHE A 87 5.23 -9.00 -6.99
CA PHE A 87 3.95 -9.07 -7.68
C PHE A 87 4.03 -8.31 -9.02
N PRO A 88 3.26 -8.73 -10.04
CA PRO A 88 3.25 -8.02 -11.32
C PRO A 88 2.86 -6.55 -11.16
N SER A 89 3.78 -5.64 -11.47
CA SER A 89 3.52 -4.20 -11.45
C SER A 89 2.43 -3.81 -12.44
N LEU A 90 1.56 -2.91 -12.01
CA LEU A 90 0.55 -2.24 -12.82
C LEU A 90 0.84 -0.73 -12.96
N ASP A 91 1.93 -0.24 -12.37
CA ASP A 91 2.31 1.15 -12.51
C ASP A 91 2.91 1.41 -13.91
N PRO A 92 2.55 2.52 -14.57
CA PRO A 92 3.18 2.95 -15.80
C PRO A 92 4.54 3.59 -15.47
N VAL A 93 5.57 2.77 -15.28
CA VAL A 93 6.97 3.20 -15.11
C VAL A 93 7.81 2.73 -16.29
N ASP A 94 8.96 3.38 -16.49
CA ASP A 94 9.97 2.93 -17.46
C ASP A 94 10.36 1.46 -17.18
N GLU A 95 10.61 0.67 -18.22
CA GLU A 95 11.04 -0.74 -18.11
C GLU A 95 12.29 -0.89 -17.24
N GLU A 96 13.17 0.14 -17.21
CA GLU A 96 14.37 0.16 -16.36
C GLU A 96 14.06 0.22 -14.85
N HIS A 97 12.86 0.68 -14.46
CA HIS A 97 12.48 0.95 -13.06
C HIS A 97 11.34 0.04 -12.57
N VAL A 98 11.11 -1.08 -13.26
CA VAL A 98 10.07 -2.05 -12.89
C VAL A 98 10.33 -2.58 -11.48
N GLY A 99 9.33 -2.48 -10.61
CA GLY A 99 9.42 -2.90 -9.21
C GLY A 99 9.85 -1.80 -8.23
N GLU A 100 10.32 -0.64 -8.71
CA GLU A 100 10.67 0.49 -7.82
C GLU A 100 9.46 1.33 -7.40
N GLY A 101 8.32 1.09 -8.04
CA GLY A 101 7.09 1.85 -7.90
C GLY A 101 7.17 3.19 -8.60
N ARG A 102 6.02 3.87 -8.72
CA ARG A 102 5.96 5.22 -9.24
C ARG A 102 6.47 6.21 -8.20
N GLU A 103 7.55 6.93 -8.52
CA GLU A 103 8.04 8.01 -7.68
C GLU A 103 7.01 9.15 -7.58
N LEU A 104 6.68 9.53 -6.33
CA LEU A 104 5.80 10.65 -6.02
C LEU A 104 6.58 11.91 -5.63
N GLY A 105 7.83 11.75 -5.19
CA GLY A 105 8.71 12.86 -4.88
C GLY A 105 9.98 12.44 -4.15
N ARG A 106 10.84 13.43 -3.87
CA ARG A 106 12.06 13.31 -3.07
C ARG A 106 12.23 14.54 -2.18
N CYS A 107 12.81 14.34 -1.00
CA CYS A 107 13.19 15.44 -0.10
C CYS A 107 14.40 15.04 0.76
N ALA A 108 15.08 16.01 1.37
CA ALA A 108 16.25 15.75 2.21
C ALA A 108 15.87 15.38 3.66
N ASP A 109 14.67 15.76 4.09
CA ASP A 109 14.20 15.59 5.46
C ASP A 109 13.24 14.40 5.60
N ALA A 110 13.40 13.63 6.67
CA ALA A 110 12.63 12.39 6.89
C ALA A 110 11.19 12.70 7.29
N GLU A 111 10.99 13.72 8.12
CA GLU A 111 9.68 14.19 8.56
C GLU A 111 8.89 14.76 7.38
N GLU A 112 9.53 15.54 6.51
CA GLU A 112 8.95 16.03 5.27
C GLU A 112 8.56 14.86 4.33
N ALA A 113 9.38 13.82 4.23
CA ALA A 113 9.10 12.66 3.39
C ALA A 113 7.84 11.91 3.83
N ILE A 114 7.71 11.69 5.14
CA ILE A 114 6.53 11.08 5.74
C ILE A 114 5.30 11.96 5.48
N ALA A 115 5.38 13.26 5.77
CA ALA A 115 4.27 14.18 5.55
C ALA A 115 3.86 14.25 4.07
N LEU A 116 4.81 14.15 3.14
CA LEU A 116 4.53 14.09 1.71
C LEU A 116 3.79 12.81 1.33
N ALA A 117 4.20 11.66 1.87
CA ALA A 117 3.53 10.38 1.66
C ALA A 117 2.08 10.39 2.18
N GLU A 118 1.86 10.94 3.38
CA GLU A 118 0.53 11.13 3.96
C GLU A 118 -0.36 12.01 3.07
N ARG A 119 0.17 13.15 2.63
CA ARG A 119 -0.56 14.10 1.79
C ARG A 119 -0.88 13.56 0.39
N LEU A 120 0.07 12.89 -0.25
CA LEU A 120 -0.07 12.49 -1.66
C LEU A 120 -0.80 11.16 -1.86
N ALA A 121 -0.71 10.24 -0.90
CA ALA A 121 -1.25 8.88 -1.04
C ALA A 121 -2.21 8.47 0.09
N GLY A 122 -2.48 9.34 1.06
CA GLY A 122 -3.35 9.01 2.18
C GLY A 122 -2.72 8.02 3.17
N ALA A 123 -1.39 7.99 3.26
CA ALA A 123 -0.71 7.30 4.36
C ALA A 123 -1.18 7.85 5.72
N ALA A 124 -1.09 7.02 6.75
CA ALA A 124 -1.54 7.34 8.10
C ALA A 124 -0.34 7.32 9.07
N PRO A 125 -0.19 8.33 9.94
CA PRO A 125 1.00 8.52 10.77
C PRO A 125 1.25 7.37 11.75
N ASP A 126 0.22 6.60 12.08
CA ASP A 126 0.23 5.50 13.05
C ASP A 126 0.33 4.11 12.42
N ARG A 127 0.48 4.02 11.08
CA ARG A 127 0.46 2.74 10.34
C ARG A 127 1.75 2.41 9.60
N TRP A 128 2.81 3.17 9.82
CA TRP A 128 4.12 2.88 9.24
C TRP A 128 4.72 1.59 9.83
N VAL A 129 5.20 0.72 8.95
CA VAL A 129 5.97 -0.48 9.27
C VAL A 129 7.36 -0.40 8.63
N ASN A 130 8.28 -1.25 9.07
CA ASN A 130 9.59 -1.35 8.42
C ASN A 130 9.42 -1.86 6.97
N PHE A 131 10.40 -1.55 6.12
CA PHE A 131 10.46 -2.10 4.77
C PHE A 131 10.29 -3.63 4.74
N ALA A 132 9.59 -4.13 3.70
CA ALA A 132 9.22 -5.53 3.48
C ALA A 132 8.29 -6.15 4.55
N VAL A 133 7.50 -5.35 5.26
CA VAL A 133 6.52 -5.80 6.27
C VAL A 133 5.06 -5.51 5.86
N ALA A 134 4.80 -4.60 4.92
CA ALA A 134 3.45 -4.29 4.41
C ALA A 134 2.74 -5.51 3.82
N GLY A 135 3.51 -6.50 3.37
CA GLY A 135 3.01 -7.81 2.94
C GLY A 135 2.18 -8.54 3.99
N GLU A 136 2.47 -8.38 5.28
CA GLU A 136 1.70 -9.02 6.35
C GLU A 136 0.25 -8.50 6.39
N GLU A 137 0.04 -7.19 6.17
CA GLU A 137 -1.31 -6.62 6.10
C GLU A 137 -2.09 -7.14 4.88
N TYR A 138 -1.40 -7.39 3.76
CA TYR A 138 -1.98 -8.04 2.60
C TYR A 138 -2.38 -9.49 2.89
N LEU A 139 -1.52 -10.27 3.55
CA LEU A 139 -1.85 -11.65 3.92
C LEU A 139 -3.08 -11.70 4.84
N ASP A 140 -3.18 -10.79 5.80
CA ASP A 140 -4.35 -10.67 6.68
C ASP A 140 -5.62 -10.32 5.91
N LEU A 141 -5.53 -9.42 4.92
CA LEU A 141 -6.63 -9.09 4.01
C LEU A 141 -7.10 -10.33 3.24
N VAL A 142 -6.20 -11.09 2.60
CA VAL A 142 -6.57 -12.29 1.82
C VAL A 142 -7.20 -13.35 2.72
N ARG A 143 -6.61 -13.60 3.89
CA ARG A 143 -7.18 -14.54 4.89
C ARG A 143 -8.58 -14.11 5.33
N ALA A 144 -8.81 -12.82 5.54
CA ALA A 144 -10.12 -12.30 5.91
C ALA A 144 -11.16 -12.49 4.81
N ARG A 145 -10.79 -12.26 3.54
CA ARG A 145 -11.67 -12.53 2.38
C ARG A 145 -12.06 -14.01 2.32
N ARG A 146 -11.10 -14.92 2.48
CA ARG A 146 -11.37 -16.38 2.47
C ARG A 146 -12.32 -16.82 3.59
N ARG A 147 -12.22 -16.22 4.78
CA ARG A 147 -13.14 -16.49 5.91
C ARG A 147 -14.53 -15.91 5.69
N GLY A 148 -14.65 -14.83 4.92
CA GLY A 148 -15.92 -14.17 4.61
C GLY A 148 -16.66 -14.71 3.38
N SER A 149 -15.96 -15.47 2.52
CA SER A 149 -16.60 -16.21 1.43
C SER A 149 -17.36 -17.42 1.99
N PRO A 150 -18.63 -17.63 1.61
CA PRO A 150 -19.31 -18.88 1.95
C PRO A 150 -18.49 -20.07 1.38
N ALA A 151 -18.39 -21.15 2.15
CA ALA A 151 -17.86 -22.41 1.64
C ALA A 151 -18.64 -22.83 0.37
N PRO A 152 -17.96 -23.42 -0.63
CA PRO A 152 -18.62 -23.89 -1.86
C PRO A 152 -19.74 -24.89 -1.58
#